data_AF-A0A3M1J975-F1
#
_entry.id   AF-A0A3M1J975-F1
#
_cell.length_a   1.000
_cell.length_b   1.000
_cell.length_c   1.000
_cell.angle_alpha   90.00
_cell.angle_beta   90.00
_cell.angle_gamma   90.00
#
_symmetry.space_group_name_H-M   'P 1'
#
loop_
_entity.id
_entity.type
_entity.pdbx_description
1 polymer ?
#
loop_
_entity_poly.entity_id
_entity_poly.type
_entity_poly.pdbx_seq_one_letter_code
_entity_poly.pdbx_strand_id
1 'polypeptide(L)'
;MYSIQENGGCRGMHEIFVSVVDAAGNPIDGVAVQDTFQAVPPLISGSKGPGKLEFDLWKNGFSLHVVNKADGSPATSETTAKLSSVDTDIPDEWLAQGGYCADVADCATRKSINQLCLGHYSYEVVFQRTY
;
A
#
# COMPACT_ATOMS: atom_id res chain seq x y z
N MET A 1 0.17 -6.95 -1.96
CA MET A 1 -0.26 -6.44 -3.28
C MET A 1 -1.55 -7.14 -3.64
N TYR A 2 -2.53 -6.41 -4.17
CA TYR A 2 -3.72 -7.03 -4.75
C TYR A 2 -3.39 -7.78 -6.04
N SER A 3 -4.04 -8.92 -6.23
CA SER A 3 -3.98 -9.62 -7.50
C SER A 3 -4.52 -8.76 -8.64
N ILE A 4 -4.14 -9.09 -9.88
CA ILE A 4 -4.63 -8.40 -11.06
C ILE A 4 -6.17 -8.43 -11.14
N GLN A 5 -6.82 -9.49 -10.66
CA GLN A 5 -8.29 -9.59 -10.63
C GLN A 5 -8.90 -8.67 -9.59
N GLU A 6 -8.40 -8.70 -8.35
CA GLU A 6 -8.87 -7.82 -7.27
C GLU A 6 -8.66 -6.34 -7.59
N ASN A 7 -7.58 -6.03 -8.30
CA ASN A 7 -7.27 -4.66 -8.69
C ASN A 7 -8.18 -4.14 -9.81
N GLY A 8 -8.89 -4.99 -10.54
CA GLY A 8 -9.68 -4.62 -11.73
C GLY A 8 -8.89 -4.62 -13.04
N GLY A 9 -7.77 -5.34 -13.10
CA GLY A 9 -6.90 -5.46 -14.26
C GLY A 9 -6.01 -4.24 -14.51
N CYS A 10 -5.43 -4.14 -15.71
CA CYS A 10 -4.56 -3.01 -16.11
C CYS A 10 -5.33 -1.70 -16.42
N ARG A 11 -6.57 -1.57 -15.97
CA ARG A 11 -7.35 -0.32 -15.94
C ARG A 11 -7.94 -0.06 -14.55
N GLY A 12 -7.39 -0.78 -13.58
CA GLY A 12 -7.88 -0.85 -12.22
C GLY A 12 -7.40 0.29 -11.35
N MET A 13 -7.40 0.00 -10.07
CA MET A 13 -6.99 0.87 -8.98
C MET A 13 -5.47 1.10 -8.96
N HIS A 14 -5.06 2.13 -8.22
CA HIS A 14 -3.67 2.54 -7.95
C HIS A 14 -3.51 3.07 -6.52
N GLU A 15 -4.10 2.39 -5.55
CA GLU A 15 -4.22 2.85 -4.16
C GLU A 15 -3.49 1.94 -3.16
N ILE A 16 -3.08 2.52 -2.03
CA ILE A 16 -2.73 1.75 -0.84
C ILE A 16 -3.92 1.82 0.11
N PHE A 17 -4.59 0.69 0.28
CA PHE A 17 -5.63 0.48 1.28
C PHE A 17 -4.98 0.15 2.62
N VAL A 18 -5.26 0.94 3.64
CA VAL A 18 -4.67 0.78 4.97
C VAL A 18 -5.76 0.45 5.98
N SER A 19 -5.51 -0.57 6.79
CA SER A 19 -6.28 -0.87 8.00
C SER A 19 -5.41 -0.70 9.23
N VAL A 20 -5.92 -0.02 10.25
CA VAL A 20 -5.29 0.12 11.56
C VAL A 20 -6.13 -0.62 12.58
N VAL A 21 -5.51 -1.57 13.28
CA VAL A 21 -6.20 -2.48 14.20
C VAL A 21 -5.46 -2.66 15.53
N ASP A 22 -6.20 -3.03 16.57
CA ASP A 22 -5.64 -3.47 17.84
C ASP A 22 -5.08 -4.90 17.75
N ALA A 23 -4.51 -5.39 18.85
CA ALA A 23 -3.95 -6.73 18.91
C ALA A 23 -4.98 -7.85 18.64
N ALA A 24 -6.28 -7.59 18.85
CA ALA A 24 -7.38 -8.51 18.59
C ALA A 24 -8.00 -8.36 17.19
N GLY A 25 -7.49 -7.43 16.37
CA GLY A 25 -8.00 -7.15 15.03
C GLY A 25 -9.18 -6.17 15.00
N ASN A 26 -9.55 -5.54 16.11
CA ASN A 26 -10.60 -4.52 16.11
C ASN A 26 -10.06 -3.21 15.49
N PRO A 27 -10.86 -2.50 14.69
CA PRO A 27 -10.43 -1.26 14.06
C PRO A 27 -10.14 -0.16 15.09
N ILE A 28 -9.09 0.62 14.83
CA ILE A 28 -8.73 1.81 15.63
C ILE A 28 -8.83 3.05 14.74
N ASP A 29 -9.75 3.96 15.09
CA ASP A 29 -9.87 5.28 14.46
C ASP A 29 -8.95 6.31 15.13
N GLY A 30 -8.62 7.38 14.41
CA GLY A 30 -7.84 8.52 14.94
C GLY A 30 -6.32 8.33 14.89
N VAL A 31 -5.81 7.21 14.40
CA VAL A 31 -4.36 6.97 14.24
C VAL A 31 -3.88 7.69 12.98
N ALA A 32 -2.77 8.43 13.10
CA ALA A 32 -2.18 9.15 11.97
C ALA A 32 -1.10 8.30 11.28
N VAL A 33 -1.25 8.11 9.97
CA VAL A 33 -0.30 7.41 9.10
C VAL A 33 0.26 8.41 8.09
N GLN A 34 1.55 8.31 7.80
CA GLN A 34 2.24 9.23 6.91
C GLN A 34 3.17 8.50 5.94
N ASP A 35 3.35 9.07 4.75
CA ASP A 35 4.37 8.65 3.81
C ASP A 35 5.77 9.13 4.23
N THR A 36 6.81 8.39 3.85
CA THR A 36 8.20 8.70 4.23
C THR A 36 8.75 9.98 3.61
N PHE A 37 8.15 10.50 2.54
CA PHE A 37 8.55 11.77 1.93
C PHE A 37 7.80 12.97 2.53
N GLN A 38 6.77 12.72 3.34
CA GLN A 38 5.89 13.75 3.90
C GLN A 38 5.30 14.64 2.80
N ALA A 39 5.01 14.04 1.65
CA ALA A 39 4.50 14.76 0.48
C ALA A 39 3.09 15.31 0.73
N VAL A 40 2.33 14.66 1.62
CA VAL A 40 1.02 15.09 2.10
C VAL A 40 0.97 15.12 3.64
N PRO A 41 0.04 15.89 4.24
CA PRO A 41 -0.23 15.78 5.66
C PRO A 41 -0.60 14.34 6.06
N PRO A 42 -0.32 13.91 7.30
CA PRO A 42 -0.73 12.59 7.78
C PRO A 42 -2.22 12.33 7.57
N LEU A 43 -2.55 11.14 7.09
CA LEU A 43 -3.93 10.70 6.93
C LEU A 43 -4.39 9.97 8.20
N ILE A 44 -5.66 10.16 8.55
CA ILE A 44 -6.22 9.65 9.79
C ILE A 44 -7.10 8.42 9.53
N SER A 45 -6.86 7.35 10.29
CA SER A 45 -7.69 6.14 10.25
C SER A 45 -9.13 6.45 10.67
N GLY A 46 -10.09 5.79 10.03
CA GLY A 46 -11.52 6.06 10.20
C GLY A 46 -12.12 6.87 9.05
N SER A 47 -11.30 7.58 8.26
CA SER A 47 -11.75 8.43 7.16
C SER A 47 -12.39 7.67 5.99
N LYS A 48 -12.10 6.37 5.86
CA LYS A 48 -12.67 5.47 4.83
C LYS A 48 -13.49 4.33 5.43
N GLY A 49 -13.99 4.53 6.65
CA GLY A 49 -14.66 3.51 7.47
C GLY A 49 -13.78 3.05 8.64
N PRO A 50 -14.31 2.22 9.55
CA PRO A 50 -13.64 1.89 10.82
C PRO A 50 -12.22 1.35 10.62
N GLY A 51 -11.23 2.04 11.19
CA GLY A 51 -9.81 1.74 11.12
C GLY A 51 -9.18 2.00 9.75
N LYS A 52 -9.94 2.47 8.76
CA LYS A 52 -9.50 2.52 7.36
C LYS A 52 -9.11 3.91 6.90
N LEU A 53 -8.08 3.95 6.07
CA LEU A 53 -7.65 5.11 5.28
C LEU A 53 -7.03 4.64 3.97
N GLU A 54 -6.84 5.55 3.02
CA GLU A 54 -6.32 5.23 1.69
C GLU A 54 -5.28 6.27 1.27
N PHE A 55 -4.20 5.82 0.62
CA PHE A 55 -3.26 6.69 -0.09
C PHE A 55 -3.38 6.46 -1.59
N ASP A 56 -3.50 7.54 -2.36
CA ASP A 56 -3.39 7.51 -3.81
C ASP A 56 -1.91 7.44 -4.22
N LEU A 57 -1.53 6.46 -5.06
CA LEU A 57 -0.17 6.39 -5.59
C LEU A 57 0.03 7.29 -6.81
N TRP A 58 -0.96 7.46 -7.69
CA TRP A 58 -0.90 8.24 -8.94
C TRP A 58 0.49 8.35 -9.60
N LYS A 59 1.06 7.23 -10.05
CA LYS A 59 2.42 7.14 -10.65
C LYS A 59 3.60 7.50 -9.73
N ASN A 60 3.41 7.39 -8.42
CA ASN A 60 4.46 7.48 -7.41
C ASN A 60 4.68 6.13 -6.71
N GLY A 61 5.67 6.13 -5.81
CA GLY A 61 5.83 5.09 -4.81
C GLY A 61 6.52 5.59 -3.55
N PHE A 62 6.05 5.12 -2.41
CA PHE A 62 6.49 5.54 -1.08
C PHE A 62 6.24 4.46 -0.04
N SER A 63 6.88 4.61 1.12
CA SER A 63 6.65 3.75 2.28
C SER A 63 5.74 4.48 3.28
N LEU A 64 5.02 3.71 4.10
CA LEU A 64 4.10 4.22 5.12
C LEU A 64 4.58 3.85 6.53
N HIS A 65 4.25 4.69 7.49
CA HIS A 65 4.47 4.44 8.92
C HIS A 65 3.46 5.22 9.77
N VAL A 66 3.29 4.81 11.03
CA VAL A 66 2.42 5.47 12.01
C VAL A 66 3.20 6.56 12.74
N VAL A 67 2.64 7.77 12.80
CA VAL A 67 3.29 8.94 13.44
C VAL A 67 2.60 9.39 14.73
N ASN A 68 1.29 9.18 14.85
CA ASN A 68 0.55 9.47 16.09
C ASN A 68 -0.47 8.38 16.42
N LYS A 69 -0.66 8.14 17.72
CA LYS A 69 -1.73 7.29 18.24
C LYS A 69 -3.06 8.04 18.20
N ALA A 70 -4.16 7.32 18.45
CA ALA A 70 -5.51 7.87 18.51
C ALA A 70 -5.71 8.98 19.55
N ASP A 71 -4.90 9.00 20.62
CA ASP A 71 -4.91 10.06 21.64
C ASP A 71 -4.07 11.29 21.26
N GLY A 72 -3.49 11.32 20.04
CA GLY A 72 -2.62 12.37 19.53
C GLY A 72 -1.16 12.25 19.99
N SER A 73 -0.83 11.35 20.92
CA SER A 73 0.56 11.17 21.34
C SER A 73 1.43 10.59 20.21
N PRO A 74 2.73 10.88 20.19
CA PRO A 74 3.64 10.30 19.20
C PRO A 74 3.62 8.77 19.22
N ALA A 75 3.74 8.18 18.03
CA ALA A 75 3.85 6.75 17.83
C ALA A 75 5.14 6.41 17.07
N THR A 76 5.56 5.16 17.18
CA THR A 76 6.53 4.55 16.27
C THR A 76 5.95 3.23 15.77
N SER A 77 6.22 2.91 14.51
CA SER A 77 5.90 1.61 13.90
C SER A 77 7.07 1.16 13.03
N GLU A 78 7.03 -0.09 12.59
CA GLU A 78 7.79 -0.46 11.40
C GLU A 78 7.32 0.38 10.21
N THR A 79 8.25 0.64 9.30
CA THR A 79 7.97 1.29 8.03
C THR A 79 7.75 0.21 6.98
N THR A 80 6.70 0.34 6.16
CA THR A 80 6.47 -0.62 5.08
C THR A 80 7.64 -0.63 4.10
N ALA A 81 7.80 -1.72 3.35
CA ALA A 81 8.55 -1.65 2.09
C ALA A 81 7.97 -0.55 1.17
N LYS A 82 8.74 -0.11 0.16
CA LYS A 82 8.24 0.87 -0.82
C LYS A 82 7.09 0.24 -1.61
N LEU A 83 5.93 0.88 -1.56
CA LEU A 83 4.74 0.51 -2.32
C LEU A 83 4.67 1.47 -3.51
N SER A 84 4.59 0.96 -4.74
CA SER A 84 4.74 1.80 -5.94
C SER A 84 3.73 1.44 -7.01
N SER A 85 3.23 2.45 -7.71
CA SER A 85 2.48 2.23 -8.94
C SER A 85 3.41 2.14 -10.17
N VAL A 86 4.70 2.41 -10.02
CA VAL A 86 5.69 2.38 -11.10
C VAL A 86 6.26 0.97 -11.26
N ASP A 87 6.00 0.33 -12.40
CA ASP A 87 6.39 -1.06 -12.72
C ASP A 87 7.82 -1.41 -12.29
N THR A 88 8.79 -0.55 -12.61
CA THR A 88 10.22 -0.80 -12.37
C THR A 88 10.62 -0.79 -10.90
N ASP A 89 9.79 -0.20 -10.04
CA ASP A 89 10.03 -0.16 -8.58
C ASP A 89 9.49 -1.40 -7.86
N ILE A 90 8.57 -2.15 -8.47
CA ILE A 90 7.86 -3.25 -7.82
C ILE A 90 8.71 -4.52 -7.93
N PRO A 91 8.93 -5.31 -6.87
CA PRO A 91 9.62 -6.60 -6.98
C PRO A 91 8.94 -7.55 -7.98
N ASP A 92 9.72 -8.30 -8.77
CA ASP A 92 9.17 -9.26 -9.75
C ASP A 92 8.38 -10.37 -9.05
N GLU A 93 8.79 -10.77 -7.85
CA GLU A 93 8.12 -11.77 -7.03
C GLU A 93 6.70 -11.33 -6.66
N TRP A 94 6.51 -10.04 -6.37
CA TRP A 94 5.20 -9.50 -6.02
C TRP A 94 4.27 -9.48 -7.24
N LEU A 95 4.80 -9.09 -8.39
CA LEU A 95 4.04 -9.07 -9.65
C LEU A 95 3.63 -10.48 -10.08
N ALA A 96 4.54 -11.46 -9.96
CA ALA A 96 4.25 -12.86 -10.24
C ALA A 96 3.19 -13.41 -9.27
N GLN A 97 3.36 -13.16 -7.97
CA GLN A 97 2.39 -13.60 -6.96
C GLN A 97 1.01 -12.96 -7.16
N GLY A 98 0.96 -11.70 -7.60
CA GLY A 98 -0.28 -10.99 -7.95
C GLY A 98 -0.89 -11.40 -9.30
N GLY A 99 -0.23 -12.26 -10.07
CA GLY A 99 -0.72 -12.73 -11.37
C GLY A 99 -0.61 -11.70 -12.51
N TYR A 100 0.21 -10.67 -12.36
CA TYR A 100 0.48 -9.69 -13.41
C TYR A 100 1.39 -10.23 -14.53
N CYS A 101 2.06 -11.35 -14.26
CA CYS A 101 2.95 -12.11 -15.13
C CYS A 101 2.86 -13.59 -14.74
N ALA A 102 3.29 -14.48 -15.65
CA ALA A 102 3.24 -15.92 -15.42
C ALA A 102 4.22 -16.39 -14.32
N ASP A 103 5.41 -15.79 -14.29
CA ASP A 103 6.47 -16.04 -13.32
C ASP A 103 7.44 -14.84 -13.27
N VAL A 104 8.45 -14.91 -12.39
CA VAL A 104 9.45 -13.86 -12.17
C VAL A 104 10.20 -13.49 -13.47
N ALA A 105 10.51 -14.46 -14.34
CA ALA A 105 11.24 -14.20 -15.57
C ALA A 105 10.36 -13.51 -16.63
N ASP A 106 9.08 -13.87 -16.69
CA ASP A 106 8.07 -13.16 -17.49
C ASP A 106 7.89 -11.72 -16.99
N CYS A 107 7.86 -11.49 -15.67
CA CYS A 107 7.79 -10.14 -15.09
C CYS A 107 8.97 -9.26 -15.53
N ALA A 108 10.20 -9.77 -15.38
CA ALA A 108 11.41 -9.05 -15.77
C ALA A 108 11.39 -8.72 -17.28
N THR A 109 10.95 -9.67 -18.11
CA THR A 109 10.80 -9.45 -19.55
C THR A 109 9.79 -8.36 -19.84
N ARG A 110 8.57 -8.45 -19.30
CA ARG A 110 7.49 -7.48 -19.53
C ARG A 110 7.83 -6.08 -19.05
N LYS A 111 8.55 -5.94 -17.93
CA LYS A 111 9.11 -4.65 -17.49
C LYS A 111 10.00 -4.02 -18.54
N SER A 112 10.92 -4.81 -19.11
CA SER A 112 11.90 -4.31 -20.08
C SER A 112 11.27 -3.81 -21.40
N ILE A 113 10.09 -4.33 -21.74
CA ILE A 113 9.34 -3.97 -22.95
C ILE A 113 8.04 -3.19 -22.67
N ASN A 114 7.87 -2.69 -21.44
CA ASN A 114 6.73 -1.86 -21.03
C ASN A 114 5.35 -2.51 -21.28
N GLN A 115 5.21 -3.79 -20.93
CA GLN A 115 4.01 -4.61 -21.15
C GLN A 115 3.30 -5.05 -19.86
N LEU A 116 3.57 -4.37 -18.73
CA LEU A 116 2.81 -4.55 -17.50
C LEU A 116 1.65 -3.54 -17.43
N CYS A 117 1.08 -3.32 -16.24
CA CYS A 117 -0.11 -2.52 -16.03
C CYS A 117 0.15 -1.01 -15.83
N LEU A 118 1.36 -0.51 -16.07
CA LEU A 118 1.68 0.92 -16.29
C LEU A 118 1.09 1.92 -15.27
N GLY A 119 1.05 1.57 -13.98
CA GLY A 119 0.44 2.42 -12.96
C GLY A 119 -0.68 1.77 -12.16
N HIS A 120 -1.32 0.72 -12.69
CA HIS A 120 -2.51 0.13 -12.08
C HIS A 120 -2.14 -1.02 -11.12
N TYR A 121 -1.65 -0.66 -9.93
CA TYR A 121 -1.36 -1.58 -8.83
C TYR A 121 -1.83 -1.03 -7.50
N SER A 122 -2.48 -1.90 -6.72
CA SER A 122 -2.91 -1.56 -5.37
C SER A 122 -2.32 -2.49 -4.32
N TYR A 123 -2.31 -1.99 -3.09
CA TYR A 123 -1.73 -2.66 -1.94
C TYR A 123 -2.71 -2.65 -0.78
N GLU A 124 -2.63 -3.70 0.04
CA GLU A 124 -3.23 -3.70 1.37
C GLU A 124 -2.12 -3.70 2.40
N VAL A 125 -2.27 -2.83 3.40
CA VAL A 125 -1.36 -2.69 4.54
C VAL A 125 -2.19 -2.76 5.81
N VAL A 126 -1.73 -3.55 6.76
CA VAL A 126 -2.32 -3.61 8.10
C VAL A 126 -1.29 -3.14 9.12
N PHE A 127 -1.58 -2.05 9.82
CA PHE A 127 -0.85 -1.65 11.02
C PHE A 127 -1.57 -2.23 12.23
N GLN A 128 -0.98 -3.26 12.84
CA GLN A 128 -1.52 -3.94 14.01
C GLN A 128 -0.68 -3.62 15.25
N ARG A 129 -1.33 -3.21 16.34
CA ARG A 129 -0.65 -3.08 17.64
C ARG A 129 -0.26 -4.46 18.18
N THR A 130 0.88 -4.54 18.86
CA THR A 130 1.44 -5.79 19.39
C THR A 130 1.09 -6.04 20.86
N TYR A 131 0.34 -5.16 21.50
CA TYR A 131 0.01 -5.20 22.93
C TYR A 131 -1.40 -4.67 23.20
#